data_AF-A0A3D3KW94-F1
#
_entry.id   AF-A0A3D3KW94-F1
#
_cell.length_a   1.000
_cell.length_b   1.000
_cell.length_c   1.000
_cell.angle_alpha   90.00
_cell.angle_beta   90.00
_cell.angle_gamma   90.00
#
_symmetry.space_group_name_H-M   'P 1'
#
loop_
_entity.id
_entity.type
_entity.pdbx_description
1 polymer ?
#
loop_
_entity_poly.entity_id
_entity_poly.type
_entity_poly.pdbx_seq_one_letter_code
_entity_poly.pdbx_strand_id
1 'polypeptide(L)'
;IYLARDLTEVPHHERHERTDEEAEIEFHWIALDDAVAAVLEGRLHNPSAVVGILAAAAAKADGFAQLRPTDAPWPAHPSQR
;
A
#
# COMPACT_ATOMS: atom_id res chain seq x y z
N ILE A 1 -4.87 -5.96 -4.31
CA ILE A 1 -3.70 -5.13 -3.93
C ILE A 1 -2.59 -5.33 -4.95
N TYR A 2 -1.70 -4.36 -5.11
CA TYR A 2 -0.43 -4.52 -5.81
C TYR A 2 0.67 -4.68 -4.76
N LEU A 3 1.45 -5.76 -4.82
CA LEU A 3 2.54 -6.01 -3.87
C LEU A 3 3.87 -5.63 -4.50
N ALA A 4 4.26 -4.37 -4.30
CA ALA A 4 5.58 -3.91 -4.70
C ALA A 4 6.65 -4.50 -3.76
N ARG A 5 7.78 -4.91 -4.34
CA ARG A 5 8.92 -5.51 -3.63
C ARG A 5 10.19 -4.87 -4.12
N ASP A 6 11.27 -5.09 -3.37
CA ASP A 6 12.61 -4.59 -3.70
C ASP A 6 12.61 -3.06 -3.92
N LEU A 7 11.84 -2.37 -3.08
CA LEU A 7 11.69 -0.93 -3.13
C LEU A 7 13.01 -0.25 -2.79
N THR A 8 13.38 0.72 -3.61
CA THR A 8 14.57 1.56 -3.41
C THR A 8 14.16 3.01 -3.24
N GLU A 9 14.95 3.77 -2.49
CA GLU A 9 14.76 5.22 -2.44
C GLU A 9 15.05 5.85 -3.81
N VAL A 10 14.23 6.82 -4.19
CA VAL A 10 14.52 7.69 -5.34
C VAL A 10 15.66 8.64 -4.95
N PRO A 11 16.67 8.84 -5.81
CA PRO A 11 17.75 9.81 -5.56
C PRO A 11 17.20 11.21 -5.28
N HIS A 12 17.78 11.93 -4.32
CA HIS A 12 17.23 13.22 -3.86
C HIS A 12 17.04 14.24 -4.99
N HIS A 13 17.95 14.26 -5.97
CA HIS A 13 17.90 15.19 -7.09
C HIS A 13 16.82 14.85 -8.14
N GLU A 14 16.24 13.66 -8.06
CA GLU A 14 15.12 13.19 -8.91
C GLU A 14 13.78 13.22 -8.17
N ARG A 15 13.76 13.54 -6.87
CA ARG A 15 12.54 13.60 -6.07
C ARG A 15 11.70 14.81 -6.49
N HIS A 16 10.39 14.60 -6.54
CA HIS A 16 9.43 15.69 -6.68
C HIS A 16 9.47 16.60 -5.44
N GLU A 17 9.44 17.92 -5.65
CA GLU A 17 9.28 18.89 -4.57
C GLU A 17 7.83 18.87 -4.08
N ARG A 18 7.64 18.57 -2.81
CA ARG A 18 6.32 18.40 -2.20
C ARG A 18 5.81 19.77 -1.74
N THR A 19 4.59 20.12 -2.12
CA THR A 19 3.96 21.41 -1.77
C THR A 19 2.64 21.20 -1.04
N ASP A 20 2.13 22.28 -0.44
CA ASP A 20 0.80 22.32 0.19
C ASP A 20 0.59 21.18 1.21
N GLU A 21 -0.57 20.50 1.17
CA GLU A 21 -0.87 19.36 2.04
C GLU A 21 0.19 18.26 1.96
N GLU A 22 0.81 18.06 0.79
CA GLU A 22 1.83 17.05 0.62
C GLU A 22 3.12 17.38 1.37
N ALA A 23 3.41 18.65 1.65
CA ALA A 23 4.60 19.05 2.41
C ALA A 23 4.57 18.53 3.87
N GLU A 24 3.36 18.34 4.42
CA GLU A 24 3.15 17.90 5.81
C GLU A 24 3.07 16.37 5.97
N ILE A 25 2.93 15.62 4.87
CA ILE A 25 2.84 14.15 4.95
C ILE A 25 4.20 13.57 5.37
N GLU A 26 4.20 12.65 6.32
CA GLU A 26 5.41 11.94 6.71
C GLU A 26 5.42 10.50 6.18
N PHE A 27 6.61 10.01 5.85
CA PHE A 27 6.81 8.63 5.42
C PHE A 27 7.35 7.79 6.57
N HIS A 28 6.71 6.64 6.81
CA HIS A 28 7.10 5.70 7.85
C HIS A 28 7.07 4.27 7.31
N TRP A 29 8.14 3.50 7.56
CA TRP A 29 8.11 2.04 7.41
C TRP A 29 7.50 1.42 8.66
N ILE A 30 6.47 0.60 8.49
CA ILE A 30 5.78 -0.08 9.58
C ILE A 30 5.77 -1.57 9.27
N ALA A 31 6.06 -2.41 10.26
CA ALA A 31 5.92 -3.85 10.09
C ALA A 31 4.45 -4.19 9.81
N LEU A 32 4.19 -5.12 8.88
CA LEU A 32 2.82 -5.46 8.51
C LEU A 32 1.97 -5.90 9.71
N ASP A 33 2.57 -6.63 10.65
CA ASP A 33 1.85 -7.13 11.82
C ASP A 33 1.46 -5.99 12.77
N ASP A 34 2.29 -4.95 12.91
CA ASP A 34 1.97 -3.74 13.67
C ASP A 34 0.89 -2.90 12.99
N ALA A 35 0.92 -2.82 11.66
CA ALA A 35 -0.11 -2.15 10.88
C ALA A 35 -1.47 -2.85 11.01
N VAL A 36 -1.48 -4.20 11.01
CA VAL A 36 -2.69 -4.99 11.27
C VAL A 36 -3.22 -4.72 12.68
N ALA A 37 -2.35 -4.72 13.70
CA ALA A 37 -2.77 -4.38 15.06
C ALA A 37 -3.40 -2.99 15.13
N ALA A 38 -2.77 -1.99 14.48
CA ALA A 38 -3.31 -0.62 14.44
C ALA A 38 -4.68 -0.52 13.76
N VAL A 39 -4.93 -1.32 12.72
CA VAL A 39 -6.26 -1.43 12.08
C VAL A 39 -7.28 -2.03 13.07
N LEU A 40 -6.94 -3.15 13.72
CA LEU A 40 -7.86 -3.85 14.62
C LEU A 40 -8.16 -3.06 15.91
N GLU A 41 -7.21 -2.24 16.35
CA GLU A 41 -7.36 -1.32 17.48
C GLU A 41 -8.10 -0.02 17.10
N GLY A 42 -8.37 0.22 15.80
CA GLY A 42 -9.02 1.43 15.32
C GLY A 42 -8.11 2.67 15.26
N ARG A 43 -6.79 2.51 15.44
CA ARG A 43 -5.81 3.60 15.27
C ARG A 43 -5.60 3.98 13.81
N LEU A 44 -5.84 3.05 12.88
CA LEU A 44 -5.89 3.30 11.43
C LEU A 44 -7.32 3.16 10.91
N HIS A 45 -7.87 4.25 10.37
CA HIS A 45 -9.28 4.30 9.93
C HIS A 45 -9.47 4.65 8.45
N ASN A 46 -8.40 4.96 7.70
CA ASN A 46 -8.53 5.21 6.27
C ASN A 46 -8.99 3.91 5.57
N PRO A 47 -10.16 3.90 4.91
CA PRO A 47 -10.76 2.65 4.41
C PRO A 47 -9.89 1.96 3.35
N SER A 48 -9.20 2.72 2.50
CA SER A 48 -8.27 2.15 1.50
C SER A 48 -7.06 1.51 2.17
N ALA A 49 -6.48 2.16 3.19
CA ALA A 49 -5.36 1.61 3.96
C ALA A 49 -5.79 0.33 4.71
N VAL A 50 -6.94 0.35 5.37
CA VAL A 50 -7.52 -0.81 6.08
C VAL A 50 -7.67 -2.01 5.14
N VAL A 51 -8.30 -1.82 3.98
CA VAL A 51 -8.47 -2.90 2.99
C VAL A 51 -7.12 -3.40 2.48
N GLY A 52 -6.17 -2.49 2.19
CA GLY A 52 -4.84 -2.85 1.70
C GLY A 52 -4.04 -3.68 2.70
N ILE A 53 -3.99 -3.24 3.96
CA ILE A 53 -3.25 -3.90 5.05
C ILE A 53 -3.82 -5.28 5.33
N LEU A 54 -5.15 -5.40 5.49
CA LEU A 54 -5.79 -6.69 5.78
C LEU A 54 -5.68 -7.67 4.61
N ALA A 55 -5.79 -7.18 3.36
CA ALA A 55 -5.56 -8.02 2.19
C ALA A 55 -4.11 -8.51 2.08
N ALA A 56 -3.13 -7.66 2.45
CA ALA A 56 -1.72 -8.05 2.47
C ALA A 56 -1.45 -9.10 3.56
N ALA A 57 -2.06 -8.96 4.74
CA ALA A 57 -1.96 -9.95 5.81
C ALA A 57 -2.58 -11.30 5.41
N ALA A 58 -3.75 -11.28 4.76
CA ALA A 58 -4.38 -12.48 4.22
C ALA A 58 -3.51 -13.18 3.18
N ALA A 59 -2.91 -12.41 2.25
CA ALA A 59 -1.98 -12.96 1.26
C ALA A 59 -0.69 -13.48 1.89
N LYS A 60 -0.18 -12.86 2.95
CA LYS A 60 1.02 -13.37 3.66
C LYS A 60 0.79 -14.77 4.24
N ALA A 61 -0.42 -15.10 4.65
CA ALA A 61 -0.75 -16.39 5.29
C ALA A 61 -0.52 -17.62 4.38
N ASP A 62 -0.62 -17.45 3.05
CA ASP A 62 -0.32 -18.51 2.08
C ASP A 62 1.03 -18.31 1.35
N GLY A 63 1.87 -17.40 1.86
CA GLY A 63 3.15 -17.06 1.23
C GLY A 63 2.99 -16.24 -0.05
N PHE A 64 1.89 -15.51 -0.21
CA PHE A 64 1.52 -14.71 -1.37
C PHE A 64 1.24 -15.52 -2.64
N ALA A 65 0.89 -16.80 -2.50
CA ALA A 65 0.73 -17.73 -3.61
C ALA A 65 -0.49 -17.42 -4.49
N GLN A 66 -1.54 -16.81 -3.92
CA GLN A 66 -2.79 -16.51 -4.62
C GLN A 66 -2.90 -15.07 -5.13
N LEU A 67 -1.79 -14.31 -5.15
CA LEU A 67 -1.82 -12.99 -5.75
C LEU A 67 -2.06 -13.08 -7.26
N ARG A 68 -2.92 -12.18 -7.76
CA ARG A 68 -3.16 -12.06 -9.19
C ARG A 68 -1.92 -11.46 -9.88
N PRO A 69 -1.68 -11.80 -11.17
CA PRO A 69 -0.66 -11.13 -11.98
C PRO A 69 -0.80 -9.61 -11.98
N THR A 70 0.31 -8.90 -12.15
CA THR A 70 0.35 -7.43 -12.12
C THR A 70 -0.38 -6.78 -13.30
N ASP A 71 -0.55 -7.51 -14.40
CA ASP A 71 -1.26 -7.12 -15.61
C ASP A 71 -2.70 -7.64 -15.67
N ALA A 72 -3.20 -8.26 -14.58
CA ALA A 72 -4.57 -8.76 -14.52
C ALA A 72 -5.57 -7.62 -14.80
N PRO A 73 -6.61 -7.84 -15.63
CA PRO A 73 -7.60 -6.82 -15.95
C PRO A 73 -8.22 -6.18 -14.70
N TRP A 74 -8.51 -4.88 -14.79
CA TRP A 74 -9.22 -4.14 -13.77
C TRP A 74 -10.50 -3.54 -14.36
N PRO A 75 -11.60 -4.31 -14.42
CA PRO A 75 -12.83 -3.90 -15.11
C PRO A 75 -13.44 -2.57 -14.64
N ALA A 76 -13.16 -2.13 -13.40
CA ALA A 76 -13.66 -0.87 -12.86
C ALA A 76 -12.78 0.36 -13.21
N HIS A 77 -11.59 0.15 -13.78
CA HIS A 77 -10.64 1.21 -14.10
C HIS A 77 -11.24 2.19 -15.12
N PRO A 78 -11.14 3.52 -14.92
CA PRO A 78 -11.75 4.50 -15.82
C PRO A 78 -11.32 4.38 -17.29
N SER A 79 -10.08 3.96 -17.56
CA SER A 79 -9.57 3.77 -18.92
C SER A 79 -10.02 2.44 -19.58
N GLN A 80 -10.75 1.59 -18.85
CA GLN A 80 -11.28 0.30 -19.33
C GLN A 80 -12.81 0.31 -19.43
N ARG A 81 -13.44 1.48 -19.28
CA ARG A 81 -14.89 1.69 -19.50
C ARG A 81 -15.19 2.16 -20.92
#